data_AF-A0A7X8W5V9-F1
#
_entry.id   AF-A0A7X8W5V9-F1
#
_cell.length_a   1.000
_cell.length_b   1.000
_cell.length_c   1.000
_cell.angle_alpha   90.00
_cell.angle_beta   90.00
_cell.angle_gamma   90.00
#
_symmetry.space_group_name_H-M   'P 1'
#
loop_
_entity.id
_entity.type
_entity.pdbx_description
1 polymer ?
#
loop_
_entity_poly.entity_id
_entity_poly.type
_entity_poly.pdbx_seq_one_letter_code
_entity_poly.pdbx_strand_id
1 'polypeptide(L)'
;VESLNASEKMRDLFDAGAELLRKTLPVVPDDLRANAEYMYYLGFFLARCSETTYNVKRWYLAKSRLAIAATEAEILQYLDELEAIAVDEMRNAEATLPAVKADSRLGWEPSMEYMCDPKRLEWKLRQVQRVIDSELRPYRESLRFNHDVP
;
A
#
# COMPACT_ATOMS: atom_id res chain seq x y z
N VAL A 1 -3.44 17.44 7.31
CA VAL A 1 -3.54 16.64 8.57
C VAL A 1 -4.92 16.01 8.69
N GLU A 2 -6.01 16.78 8.67
CA GLU A 2 -7.39 16.23 8.77
C GLU A 2 -7.73 15.15 7.73
N SER A 3 -7.37 15.36 6.46
CA SER A 3 -7.56 14.36 5.38
C SER A 3 -6.72 13.09 5.55
N LEU A 4 -5.58 13.14 6.27
CA LEU A 4 -4.78 11.96 6.58
C LEU A 4 -5.47 11.13 7.67
N ASN A 5 -5.92 11.79 8.75
CA ASN A 5 -6.64 11.14 9.85
C ASN A 5 -7.92 10.45 9.37
N ALA A 6 -8.64 11.06 8.42
CA ALA A 6 -9.81 10.43 7.81
C ALA A 6 -9.45 9.14 7.04
N SER A 7 -8.34 9.14 6.29
CA SER A 7 -7.88 7.94 5.57
C SER A 7 -7.32 6.86 6.48
N GLU A 8 -6.66 7.24 7.57
CA GLU A 8 -6.24 6.30 8.62
C GLU A 8 -7.44 5.60 9.24
N LYS A 9 -8.43 6.38 9.69
CA LYS A 9 -9.66 5.83 10.26
C LYS A 9 -10.40 4.93 9.27
N MET A 10 -10.46 5.32 7.99
CA MET A 10 -11.04 4.49 6.95
C MET A 10 -10.29 3.16 6.83
N ARG A 11 -8.96 3.20 6.75
CA ARG A 11 -8.09 2.02 6.67
C ARG A 11 -8.35 1.07 7.85
N ASP A 12 -8.34 1.58 9.07
CA ASP A 12 -8.57 0.79 10.29
C ASP A 12 -9.95 0.13 10.32
N LEU A 13 -11.00 0.86 9.91
CA LEU A 13 -12.37 0.33 9.88
C LEU A 13 -12.55 -0.75 8.82
N PHE A 14 -11.96 -0.57 7.63
CA PHE A 14 -12.01 -1.60 6.58
C PHE A 14 -11.24 -2.86 6.99
N ASP A 15 -10.07 -2.71 7.61
CA ASP A 15 -9.28 -3.84 8.09
C ASP A 15 -10.03 -4.62 9.19
N ALA A 16 -10.60 -3.90 10.17
CA ALA A 16 -11.44 -4.51 11.20
C ALA A 16 -12.65 -5.25 10.60
N GLY A 17 -13.31 -4.67 9.58
CA GLY A 17 -14.42 -5.30 8.88
C GLY A 17 -14.03 -6.59 8.14
N ALA A 18 -12.90 -6.57 7.42
CA ALA A 18 -12.37 -7.75 6.75
C ALA A 18 -12.02 -8.87 7.75
N GLU A 19 -11.45 -8.51 8.90
CA GLU A 19 -11.11 -9.45 9.95
C GLU A 19 -12.37 -10.09 10.60
N LEU A 20 -13.45 -9.32 10.74
CA LEU A 20 -14.74 -9.87 11.19
C LEU A 20 -15.27 -10.90 10.19
N LEU A 21 -15.22 -10.62 8.88
CA LEU A 21 -15.62 -11.59 7.84
C LEU A 21 -14.75 -12.85 7.88
N ARG A 22 -13.43 -12.70 8.05
CA ARG A 22 -12.51 -13.83 8.16
C ARG A 22 -12.87 -14.75 9.33
N LYS A 23 -13.20 -14.17 10.49
CA LYS A 23 -13.55 -14.89 11.72
C LYS A 23 -14.88 -15.65 11.63
N THR A 24 -15.80 -15.25 10.74
CA THR A 24 -17.07 -15.94 10.59
C THR A 24 -16.98 -17.16 9.67
N LEU A 25 -16.02 -17.21 8.73
CA LEU A 25 -15.86 -18.33 7.78
C LEU A 25 -15.91 -19.75 8.41
N PRO A 26 -15.29 -20.02 9.57
CA PRO A 26 -15.31 -21.35 10.17
C PRO A 26 -16.70 -21.83 10.60
N VAL A 27 -17.62 -20.91 10.92
CA VAL A 27 -18.97 -21.24 11.40
C VAL A 27 -20.04 -21.16 10.32
N VAL A 28 -19.66 -20.78 9.09
CA VAL A 28 -20.59 -20.74 7.94
C VAL A 28 -20.95 -22.17 7.52
N PRO A 29 -22.25 -22.49 7.33
CA PRO A 29 -22.69 -23.76 6.76
C PRO A 29 -22.04 -24.07 5.41
N ASP A 30 -21.79 -25.34 5.12
CA ASP A 30 -21.01 -25.73 3.93
C ASP A 30 -21.66 -25.33 2.60
N ASP A 31 -23.00 -25.31 2.54
CA ASP A 31 -23.77 -24.87 1.37
C ASP A 31 -23.63 -23.36 1.09
N LEU A 32 -23.22 -22.57 2.09
CA LEU A 32 -23.00 -21.13 1.97
C LEU A 32 -21.51 -20.74 1.95
N ARG A 33 -20.61 -21.70 2.17
CA ARG A 33 -19.17 -21.45 2.37
C ARG A 33 -18.52 -20.70 1.20
N ALA A 34 -18.80 -21.10 -0.03
CA ALA A 34 -18.23 -20.45 -1.22
C ALA A 34 -18.64 -18.96 -1.32
N ASN A 35 -19.92 -18.65 -1.05
CA ASN A 35 -20.39 -17.26 -1.07
C ASN A 35 -19.78 -16.43 0.06
N ALA A 36 -19.61 -17.03 1.25
CA ALA A 36 -18.95 -16.35 2.36
C ALA A 36 -17.46 -16.09 2.08
N GLU A 37 -16.75 -17.03 1.45
CA GLU A 37 -15.36 -16.82 1.01
C GLU A 37 -15.24 -15.67 0.01
N TYR A 38 -16.16 -15.59 -0.96
CA TYR A 38 -16.22 -14.47 -1.89
C TYR A 38 -16.46 -13.13 -1.21
N MET A 39 -17.38 -13.07 -0.24
CA MET A 39 -17.61 -11.86 0.55
C MET A 39 -16.37 -11.48 1.36
N TYR A 40 -15.69 -12.45 1.96
CA TYR A 40 -14.42 -12.23 2.65
C TYR A 40 -13.36 -11.66 1.71
N TYR A 41 -13.14 -12.27 0.54
CA TYR A 41 -12.15 -11.80 -0.42
C TYR A 41 -12.43 -10.39 -0.93
N LEU A 42 -13.70 -10.04 -1.16
CA LEU A 42 -14.10 -8.67 -1.50
C LEU A 42 -13.78 -7.70 -0.35
N GLY A 43 -14.17 -8.02 0.89
CA GLY A 43 -13.88 -7.19 2.06
C GLY A 43 -12.38 -7.01 2.30
N PHE A 44 -11.62 -8.11 2.20
CA PHE A 44 -10.16 -8.11 2.27
C PHE A 44 -9.56 -7.20 1.19
N PHE A 45 -9.98 -7.35 -0.07
CA PHE A 45 -9.49 -6.52 -1.18
C PHE A 45 -9.77 -5.03 -0.95
N LEU A 46 -10.96 -4.67 -0.48
CA LEU A 46 -11.29 -3.29 -0.13
C LEU A 46 -10.40 -2.74 0.99
N ALA A 47 -10.06 -3.56 1.99
CA ALA A 47 -9.10 -3.17 3.03
C ALA A 47 -7.69 -2.95 2.49
N ARG A 48 -7.23 -3.74 1.52
CA ARG A 48 -5.93 -3.51 0.87
C ARG A 48 -5.92 -2.25 -0.02
N CYS A 49 -7.07 -1.91 -0.61
CA CYS A 49 -7.25 -0.65 -1.35
C CYS A 49 -7.26 0.58 -0.43
N SER A 50 -7.88 0.48 0.75
CA SER A 50 -7.84 1.57 1.75
C SER A 50 -6.44 1.75 2.33
N GLU A 51 -5.69 0.67 2.54
CA GLU A 51 -4.26 0.70 2.88
C GLU A 51 -3.42 1.42 1.82
N THR A 52 -3.59 1.06 0.54
CA THR A 52 -2.93 1.76 -0.58
C THR A 52 -3.25 3.26 -0.56
N THR A 53 -4.52 3.62 -0.33
CA THR A 53 -4.96 5.02 -0.26
C THR A 53 -4.27 5.78 0.87
N TYR A 54 -4.15 5.16 2.04
CA TYR A 54 -3.45 5.73 3.19
C TYR A 54 -1.96 5.92 2.90
N ASN A 55 -1.28 4.91 2.33
CA ASN A 55 0.13 4.97 2.00
C ASN A 55 0.44 6.02 0.91
N VAL A 56 -0.40 6.16 -0.11
CA VAL A 56 -0.26 7.23 -1.12
C VAL A 56 -0.36 8.61 -0.48
N LYS A 57 -1.26 8.82 0.48
CA LYS A 57 -1.37 10.10 1.20
C LYS A 57 -0.15 10.35 2.08
N ARG A 58 0.32 9.36 2.84
CA ARG A 58 1.56 9.45 3.64
C ARG A 58 2.74 9.82 2.74
N TRP A 59 2.88 9.12 1.62
CA TRP A 59 3.93 9.36 0.63
C TRP A 59 3.90 10.79 0.09
N TYR A 60 2.71 11.28 -0.30
CA TYR A 60 2.55 12.65 -0.77
C TYR A 60 3.02 13.66 0.28
N LEU A 61 2.60 13.50 1.53
CA LEU A 61 3.00 14.40 2.61
C LEU A 61 4.50 14.36 2.91
N ALA A 62 5.09 13.16 2.98
CA ALA A 62 6.53 12.99 3.18
C ALA A 62 7.33 13.63 2.03
N LYS A 63 6.91 13.41 0.77
CA LYS A 63 7.53 14.05 -0.40
C LYS A 63 7.38 15.57 -0.37
N SER A 64 6.22 16.11 0.02
CA SER A 64 6.01 17.55 0.15
C SER A 64 6.91 18.17 1.22
N ARG A 65 7.15 17.47 2.33
CA ARG A 65 8.09 17.93 3.37
C ARG A 65 9.53 17.86 2.91
N LEU A 66 9.91 16.78 2.22
CA LEU A 66 11.23 16.63 1.59
C LEU A 66 11.53 17.79 0.63
N ALA A 67 10.55 18.24 -0.14
CA ALA A 67 10.71 19.32 -1.11
C ALA A 67 11.01 20.70 -0.49
N ILE A 68 10.71 20.90 0.80
CA ILE A 68 10.94 22.15 1.52
C ILE A 68 11.90 21.98 2.71
N ALA A 69 12.54 20.82 2.83
CA ALA A 69 13.47 20.53 3.91
C ALA A 69 14.67 21.49 3.84
N ALA A 70 15.06 22.04 4.99
CA ALA A 70 16.11 23.06 5.06
C ALA A 70 17.46 22.49 5.52
N THR A 71 17.43 21.32 6.15
CA THR A 71 18.62 20.68 6.72
C THR A 71 18.80 19.27 6.19
N GLU A 72 20.04 18.81 6.14
CA GLU A 72 20.35 17.43 5.77
C GLU A 72 19.69 16.41 6.70
N ALA A 73 19.61 16.71 8.00
CA ALA A 73 18.94 15.85 8.98
C ALA A 73 17.45 15.66 8.64
N GLU A 74 16.75 16.72 8.26
CA GLU A 74 15.36 16.63 7.79
C GLU A 74 15.25 15.84 6.48
N ILE A 75 16.16 16.07 5.53
CA ILE A 75 16.19 15.32 4.26
C ILE A 75 16.33 13.82 4.54
N LEU A 76 17.32 13.42 5.34
CA LEU A 76 17.56 12.03 5.69
C LEU A 76 16.34 11.41 6.41
N GLN A 77 15.73 12.14 7.35
CA GLN A 77 14.51 11.70 8.03
C GLN A 77 13.36 11.45 7.05
N TYR A 78 13.12 12.36 6.09
CA TYR A 78 12.03 12.18 5.12
C TYR A 78 12.33 11.09 4.08
N LEU A 79 13.61 10.85 3.75
CA LEU A 79 14.01 9.69 2.95
C LEU A 79 13.73 8.38 3.68
N ASP A 80 13.99 8.30 4.99
CA ASP A 80 13.64 7.13 5.82
C ASP A 80 12.11 6.91 5.86
N GLU A 81 11.34 8.00 6.03
CA GLU A 81 9.87 7.93 6.02
C GLU A 81 9.33 7.41 4.68
N LEU A 82 9.86 7.92 3.55
CA LEU A 82 9.48 7.46 2.21
C LEU A 82 9.83 5.98 2.00
N GLU A 83 11.03 5.56 2.38
CA GLU A 83 11.46 4.16 2.25
C GLU A 83 10.57 3.22 3.08
N ALA A 84 10.21 3.61 4.31
CA ALA A 84 9.28 2.84 5.14
C ALA A 84 7.89 2.72 4.50
N ILE A 85 7.34 3.80 3.93
CA ILE A 85 6.05 3.78 3.24
C ILE A 85 6.10 2.88 1.99
N ALA A 86 7.19 2.92 1.23
CA ALA A 86 7.39 2.05 0.07
C ALA A 86 7.39 0.57 0.46
N VAL A 87 8.09 0.22 1.55
CA VAL A 87 8.10 -1.16 2.08
C VAL A 87 6.72 -1.59 2.56
N ASP A 88 5.98 -0.73 3.26
CA ASP A 88 4.60 -1.01 3.69
C ASP A 88 3.68 -1.27 2.47
N GLU A 89 3.80 -0.48 1.41
CA GLU A 89 3.01 -0.66 0.19
C GLU A 89 3.38 -1.94 -0.57
N MET A 90 4.66 -2.32 -0.60
CA MET A 90 5.08 -3.60 -1.17
C MET A 90 4.49 -4.78 -0.40
N ARG A 91 4.55 -4.76 0.94
CA ARG A 91 3.93 -5.79 1.78
C ARG A 91 2.42 -5.89 1.55
N ASN A 92 1.75 -4.74 1.42
CA ASN A 92 0.33 -4.69 1.11
C ASN A 92 0.01 -5.34 -0.25
N ALA A 93 0.78 -5.03 -1.28
CA ALA A 93 0.62 -5.61 -2.62
C ALA A 93 0.92 -7.12 -2.65
N GLU A 94 1.97 -7.57 -1.96
CA GLU A 94 2.31 -9.00 -1.81
C GLU A 94 1.19 -9.76 -1.10
N ALA A 95 0.67 -9.24 0.01
CA ALA A 95 -0.44 -9.84 0.75
C ALA A 95 -1.75 -9.89 -0.07
N THR A 96 -1.92 -9.00 -1.05
CA THR A 96 -3.11 -8.95 -1.91
C THR A 96 -3.07 -10.01 -3.01
N LEU A 97 -1.87 -10.42 -3.43
CA LEU A 97 -1.67 -11.30 -4.60
C LEU A 97 -2.42 -12.64 -4.50
N PRO A 98 -2.44 -13.36 -3.35
CA PRO A 98 -3.19 -14.61 -3.24
C PRO A 98 -4.70 -14.43 -3.45
N ALA A 99 -5.29 -13.36 -2.91
CA ALA A 99 -6.73 -13.11 -3.02
C ALA A 99 -7.15 -12.85 -4.47
N VAL A 100 -6.40 -12.03 -5.21
CA VAL A 100 -6.69 -11.71 -6.62
C VAL A 100 -6.42 -12.90 -7.55
N LYS A 101 -5.54 -13.85 -7.16
CA LYS A 101 -5.38 -15.13 -7.86
C LYS A 101 -6.54 -16.10 -7.59
N ALA A 102 -7.13 -16.04 -6.40
CA ALA A 102 -8.24 -16.91 -6.00
C ALA A 102 -9.60 -16.44 -6.55
N ASP A 103 -9.82 -15.13 -6.67
CA ASP A 103 -11.07 -14.55 -7.16
C ASP A 103 -10.78 -13.50 -8.26
N SER A 104 -10.96 -13.92 -9.51
CA SER A 104 -10.71 -13.06 -10.68
C SER A 104 -11.72 -11.93 -10.83
N ARG A 105 -12.79 -11.85 -10.05
CA ARG A 105 -13.74 -10.72 -10.11
C ARG A 105 -13.20 -9.50 -9.39
N LEU A 106 -12.24 -9.69 -8.48
CA LEU A 106 -11.58 -8.61 -7.77
C LEU A 106 -10.84 -7.71 -8.76
N GLY A 107 -11.04 -6.39 -8.62
CA GLY A 107 -10.39 -5.40 -9.47
C GLY A 107 -11.10 -5.13 -10.80
N TRP A 108 -12.19 -5.82 -11.14
CA TRP A 108 -13.02 -5.47 -12.28
C TRP A 108 -14.02 -4.37 -11.91
N GLU A 109 -14.07 -3.30 -12.70
CA GLU A 109 -15.05 -2.24 -12.58
C GLU A 109 -15.67 -1.97 -13.98
N PRO A 110 -17.02 -1.90 -14.12
CA PRO A 110 -17.68 -1.84 -15.43
C PRO A 110 -17.21 -0.71 -16.38
N SER A 111 -16.78 0.43 -15.85
CA SER A 111 -16.38 1.60 -16.64
C SER A 111 -14.87 1.71 -16.86
N MET A 112 -14.06 1.07 -16.02
CA MET A 112 -12.60 1.13 -16.02
C MET A 112 -11.91 -0.20 -16.35
N GLU A 113 -12.69 -1.25 -16.61
CA GLU A 113 -12.24 -2.63 -16.80
C GLU A 113 -11.42 -3.15 -15.60
N TYR A 114 -10.40 -3.98 -15.84
CA TYR A 114 -9.54 -4.49 -14.78
C TYR A 114 -8.56 -3.43 -14.31
N MET A 115 -8.84 -2.91 -13.12
CA MET A 115 -8.00 -1.96 -12.38
C MET A 115 -6.94 -2.65 -11.52
N CYS A 116 -7.19 -3.90 -11.12
CA CYS A 116 -6.25 -4.71 -10.36
C CYS A 116 -6.29 -6.16 -10.85
N ASP A 117 -5.11 -6.73 -11.09
CA ASP A 117 -4.91 -8.12 -11.48
C ASP A 117 -3.50 -8.55 -11.01
N PRO A 118 -3.15 -9.85 -11.05
CA PRO A 118 -1.84 -10.30 -10.58
C PRO A 118 -0.67 -9.62 -11.31
N LYS A 119 -0.79 -9.36 -12.62
CA LYS A 119 0.28 -8.72 -13.40
C LYS A 119 0.46 -7.26 -12.99
N ARG A 120 -0.62 -6.55 -12.68
CA ARG A 120 -0.58 -5.17 -12.17
C ARG A 120 0.00 -5.08 -10.78
N LEU A 121 -0.30 -6.02 -9.88
CA LEU A 121 0.33 -6.10 -8.56
C LEU A 121 1.83 -6.37 -8.67
N GLU A 122 2.23 -7.33 -9.50
CA GLU A 122 3.65 -7.61 -9.77
C GLU A 122 4.37 -6.41 -10.41
N TRP A 123 3.69 -5.69 -11.32
CA TRP A 123 4.21 -4.45 -11.88
C TRP A 123 4.38 -3.37 -10.80
N LYS A 124 3.39 -3.17 -9.92
CA LYS A 124 3.48 -2.25 -8.79
C LYS A 124 4.69 -2.57 -7.91
N LEU A 125 4.90 -3.84 -7.55
CA LEU A 125 6.07 -4.27 -6.75
C LEU A 125 7.38 -3.87 -7.42
N ARG A 126 7.52 -4.10 -8.73
CA ARG A 126 8.72 -3.69 -9.48
C ARG A 126 8.89 -2.16 -9.52
N GLN A 127 7.79 -1.40 -9.66
CA GLN A 127 7.87 0.07 -9.68
C GLN A 127 8.29 0.62 -8.32
N VAL A 128 7.69 0.13 -7.23
CA VAL A 128 8.02 0.61 -5.88
C VAL A 128 9.45 0.25 -5.52
N GLN A 129 9.91 -0.97 -5.83
CA GLN A 129 11.30 -1.37 -5.65
C GLN A 129 12.27 -0.47 -6.44
N ARG A 130 11.94 -0.16 -7.70
CA ARG A 130 12.73 0.77 -8.52
C ARG A 130 12.85 2.14 -7.86
N VAL A 131 11.79 2.68 -7.25
CA VAL A 131 11.85 3.98 -6.56
C VAL A 131 12.83 3.92 -5.39
N ILE A 132 12.82 2.84 -4.60
CA ILE A 132 13.80 2.64 -3.52
C ILE A 132 15.23 2.64 -4.07
N ASP A 133 15.48 1.79 -5.07
CA ASP A 133 16.84 1.53 -5.55
C ASP A 133 17.41 2.65 -6.42
N SER A 134 16.57 3.31 -7.23
CA SER A 134 17.00 4.24 -8.27
C SER A 134 16.69 5.71 -7.98
N GLU A 135 15.87 6.00 -6.96
CA GLU A 135 15.54 7.38 -6.59
C GLU A 135 15.97 7.68 -5.14
N LEU A 136 15.48 6.91 -4.16
CA LEU A 136 15.75 7.19 -2.75
C LEU A 136 17.21 6.90 -2.35
N ARG A 137 17.73 5.73 -2.71
CA ARG A 137 19.12 5.35 -2.38
C ARG A 137 20.14 6.31 -3.01
N PRO A 138 20.09 6.63 -4.32
CA PRO A 138 21.05 7.56 -4.91
C PRO A 138 20.95 8.98 -4.34
N TYR A 139 19.75 9.42 -3.94
CA TYR A 139 19.61 10.71 -3.25
C TYR A 139 20.34 10.68 -1.90
N ARG A 140 20.20 9.61 -1.13
CA ARG A 140 20.95 9.47 0.13
C ARG A 140 22.46 9.47 -0.09
N GLU A 141 22.94 8.82 -1.14
CA GLU A 141 24.36 8.76 -1.48
C GLU A 141 24.90 10.14 -1.87
N SER A 142 24.16 10.94 -2.65
CA SER A 142 24.61 12.27 -3.07
C SER A 142 24.82 13.25 -1.92
N LEU A 143 24.06 13.11 -0.82
CA LEU A 143 24.26 13.90 0.39
C LEU A 143 25.60 13.58 1.06
N ARG A 144 25.99 12.30 1.08
CA ARG A 144 27.26 11.86 1.68
C ARG A 144 28.47 12.38 0.90
N PHE A 145 28.42 12.33 -0.43
CA PHE A 145 29.51 12.83 -1.27
C PHE A 145 29.81 14.32 -1.06
N ASN A 146 28.82 15.14 -0.67
CA ASN A 146 29.03 16.56 -0.38
C ASN A 146 29.83 16.82 0.92
N HIS A 147 30.00 15.82 1.80
CA HIS A 147 30.88 15.93 2.97
C HIS A 147 32.35 15.64 2.65
N ASP A 148 32.61 14.90 1.56
CA ASP A 148 33.95 14.41 1.18
C ASP A 148 34.65 15.31 0.16
N VAL A 149 34.06 16.46 -0.21
CA VAL A 149 34.70 17.47 -1.04
C VAL A 149 35.41 18.50 -0.13
N PRO A 150 36.74 18.66 -0.22
CA PRO A 150 37.51 19.57 0.64
C PRO A 150 37.21 21.05 0.42
#